data_AF-A0A1Y5HTQ8-F1
#
_entry.id   AF-A0A1Y5HTQ8-F1
#
_cell.length_a   1.000
_cell.length_b   1.000
_cell.length_c   1.000
_cell.angle_alpha   90.00
_cell.angle_beta   90.00
_cell.angle_gamma   90.00
#
_symmetry.space_group_name_H-M   'P 1'
#
loop_
_entity.id
_entity.type
_entity.pdbx_description
1 polymer ?
#
loop_
_entity_poly.entity_id
_entity_poly.type
_entity_poly.pdbx_seq_one_letter_code
_entity_poly.pdbx_strand_id
1 'polypeptide(L)' 'MQSPAQLNGSHGSNRHDNKHCQISAETDWQAIQCWLNEFYDSPQTLRNYRKEAERLLLWSINQRGKALSD' A
#
# COMPACT_ATOMS: atom_id res chain seq x y z
N MET A 1 -8.96 -2.08 4.31
CA MET A 1 -8.65 -3.48 3.97
C MET A 1 -7.81 -4.03 5.11
N GLN A 2 -8.20 -5.14 5.75
CA GLN A 2 -7.42 -5.71 6.85
C GLN A 2 -6.63 -6.91 6.31
N SER A 3 -5.30 -6.79 6.29
CA SER A 3 -4.38 -7.92 6.06
C SER A 3 -3.80 -8.40 7.41
N PRO A 4 -3.36 -9.67 7.50
CA PRO A 4 -2.67 -10.17 8.69
C PRO A 4 -1.49 -9.27 9.06
N ALA A 5 -1.21 -9.11 10.35
CA ALA A 5 -0.16 -8.22 10.84
C ALA A 5 1.23 -8.55 10.26
N GLN A 6 1.50 -9.82 9.92
CA GLN A 6 2.76 -10.21 9.28
C GLN A 6 2.86 -9.81 7.79
N LEU A 7 1.73 -9.48 7.15
CA LEU A 7 1.62 -9.19 5.70
C LEU A 7 1.09 -7.78 5.41
N ASN A 8 1.03 -6.92 6.43
CA ASN A 8 0.58 -5.53 6.29
C ASN A 8 1.69 -4.58 5.79
N GLY A 9 2.92 -5.10 5.69
CA GLY A 9 4.10 -4.36 5.24
C GLY A 9 4.76 -3.47 6.26
N SER A 10 4.33 -3.44 7.53
CA SER A 10 4.97 -2.57 8.55
C SER A 10 6.45 -2.88 8.79
N HIS A 11 6.91 -4.08 8.43
CA HIS A 11 8.29 -4.54 8.55
C HIS A 11 8.95 -4.89 7.20
N GLY A 12 8.40 -4.44 6.07
CA GLY A 12 8.93 -4.77 4.74
C GLY A 12 10.32 -4.19 4.49
N SER A 13 11.20 -4.95 3.81
CA SER A 13 12.59 -4.55 3.58
C SER A 13 12.75 -3.32 2.66
N ASN A 14 11.76 -3.07 1.79
CA ASN A 14 11.70 -1.91 0.91
C ASN A 14 11.06 -0.68 1.58
N ARG A 15 10.74 -0.74 2.89
CA ARG A 15 10.33 0.45 3.63
C ARG A 15 11.53 1.33 3.96
N HIS A 16 11.39 2.60 3.63
CA HIS A 16 12.35 3.60 4.06
C HIS A 16 12.27 3.81 5.58
N ASP A 17 13.40 4.15 6.23
CA ASP A 17 13.42 4.48 7.65
C ASP A 17 12.39 5.57 7.97
N ASN A 18 11.62 5.38 9.05
CA ASN A 18 10.57 6.30 9.51
C ASN A 18 11.08 7.73 9.67
N LYS A 19 12.37 7.93 9.97
CA LYS A 19 13.00 9.26 10.08
C LYS A 19 13.00 10.05 8.78
N HIS A 20 12.93 9.37 7.64
CA HIS A 20 12.97 9.97 6.30
C HIS A 20 11.68 9.72 5.52
N CYS A 21 10.68 9.08 6.13
CA CYS A 21 9.42 8.83 5.47
C CYS A 21 8.68 10.15 5.28
N GLN A 22 8.39 10.50 4.02
CA GLN A 22 7.67 11.73 3.68
C GLN A 22 6.17 11.64 3.96
N ILE A 23 5.66 10.45 4.25
CA ILE A 23 4.25 10.16 4.47
C ILE A 23 4.08 9.40 5.79
N SER A 24 3.02 9.72 6.54
CA SER A 24 2.67 9.03 7.79
C SER A 24 1.99 7.69 7.52
N ALA A 25 2.66 6.78 6.81
CA ALA A 25 2.16 5.47 6.45
C ALA A 25 2.94 4.36 7.16
N GLU A 26 2.28 3.58 8.01
CA GLU A 26 2.85 2.45 8.77
C GLU A 26 2.58 1.09 8.10
N THR A 27 1.67 1.04 7.12
CA THR A 27 1.33 -0.17 6.35
C THR A 27 1.31 0.09 4.84
N ASP A 28 1.43 -0.95 4.04
CA ASP A 28 1.32 -0.88 2.57
C ASP A 28 -0.01 -0.25 2.15
N TRP A 29 -1.08 -0.58 2.88
CA TRP A 29 -2.39 -0.02 2.64
C TRP A 29 -2.42 1.50 2.91
N GLN A 30 -1.85 1.97 4.02
CA GLN A 30 -1.77 3.41 4.29
C GLN A 30 -0.91 4.15 3.25
N ALA A 31 0.16 3.53 2.76
CA ALA A 31 0.98 4.11 1.70
C ALA A 31 0.18 4.24 0.39
N ILE A 32 -0.55 3.20 0.00
CA ILE A 32 -1.47 3.23 -1.16
C ILE A 32 -2.54 4.31 -0.95
N GLN A 33 -3.15 4.42 0.23
CA GLN A 33 -4.14 5.47 0.50
C GLN A 33 -3.57 6.88 0.39
N CYS A 34 -2.36 7.10 0.90
CA CYS A 34 -1.68 8.39 0.78
C CYS A 34 -1.43 8.76 -0.68
N TRP A 35 -0.96 7.81 -1.49
CA TRP A 35 -0.77 8.01 -2.93
C TRP A 35 -2.09 8.26 -3.67
N LEU A 36 -3.15 7.50 -3.37
CA LEU A 36 -4.46 7.70 -3.99
C LEU A 36 -5.06 9.07 -3.67
N ASN A 37 -4.76 9.66 -2.50
CA ASN A 37 -5.26 10.97 -2.13
C ASN A 37 -4.80 12.08 -3.09
N GLU A 38 -3.67 11.90 -3.78
CA GLU A 38 -3.20 12.83 -4.82
C GLU A 38 -4.17 12.93 -6.02
N PHE A 39 -4.98 11.89 -6.24
CA PHE A 39 -5.94 11.80 -7.36
C PHE A 39 -7.39 12.04 -6.93
N TYR A 40 -7.62 12.64 -5.75
CA TYR A 40 -8.96 12.90 -5.23
C TYR A 40 -9.83 13.71 -6.20
N ASP A 41 -9.24 14.66 -6.92
CA ASP A 41 -9.93 15.52 -7.89
C ASP A 41 -10.28 14.82 -9.21
N SER A 42 -9.82 13.57 -9.42
CA SER A 42 -10.10 12.78 -10.62
C SER A 42 -10.74 11.43 -10.25
N PRO A 43 -12.07 11.37 -10.05
CA PRO A 43 -12.76 10.16 -9.55
C PRO A 43 -12.58 8.92 -10.43
N GLN A 44 -12.50 9.11 -11.76
CA GLN A 44 -12.30 7.99 -12.70
C GLN A 44 -10.88 7.40 -12.56
N THR A 45 -9.87 8.26 -12.46
CA THR A 45 -8.47 7.88 -12.27
C THR A 45 -8.28 7.22 -10.90
N LEU A 46 -8.82 7.84 -9.84
CA LEU A 46 -8.81 7.30 -8.48
C LEU A 46 -9.38 5.88 -8.43
N ARG A 47 -10.55 5.64 -9.04
CA ARG A 47 -11.18 4.32 -9.06
C ARG A 47 -10.33 3.29 -9.78
N ASN A 48 -9.75 3.65 -10.92
CA ASN A 48 -8.89 2.76 -11.69
C ASN A 48 -7.60 2.43 -10.91
N TYR A 49 -6.93 3.43 -10.35
CA TYR A 49 -5.70 3.24 -9.58
C TYR A 49 -5.94 2.46 -8.30
N ARG A 50 -7.04 2.75 -7.59
CA ARG A 50 -7.43 1.98 -6.42
C ARG A 50 -7.61 0.50 -6.76
N LYS A 51 -8.32 0.20 -7.85
CA LYS A 51 -8.57 -1.19 -8.27
C LYS A 51 -7.26 -1.94 -8.56
N GLU A 52 -6.35 -1.32 -9.31
CA GLU A 52 -5.08 -1.98 -9.65
C GLU A 52 -4.12 -2.06 -8.45
N ALA A 53 -4.12 -1.06 -7.57
CA ALA A 53 -3.33 -1.10 -6.33
C ALA A 53 -3.84 -2.16 -5.35
N GLU A 54 -5.16 -2.28 -5.17
CA GLU A 54 -5.77 -3.35 -4.36
C GLU A 54 -5.47 -4.74 -4.96
N ARG A 55 -5.52 -4.88 -6.30
CA ARG A 55 -5.15 -6.12 -6.98
C ARG A 55 -3.68 -6.49 -6.74
N LEU A 56 -2.76 -5.53 -6.85
CA LEU A 56 -1.34 -5.76 -6.63
C LEU A 56 -1.04 -6.14 -5.18
N LEU A 57 -1.69 -5.47 -4.22
CA LEU A 57 -1.57 -5.79 -2.80
C LEU A 57 -2.08 -7.21 -2.51
N LEU A 58 -3.26 -7.56 -3.03
CA LEU A 58 -3.82 -8.92 -2.90
C LEU A 58 -2.95 -9.97 -3.57
N TRP A 59 -2.38 -9.69 -4.73
CA TRP A 59 -1.48 -10.61 -5.40
C TRP A 59 -0.22 -10.87 -4.57
N SER A 60 0.37 -9.83 -4.00
CA SER A 60 1.55 -9.96 -3.14
C SER A 60 1.25 -10.83 -1.91
N ILE A 61 0.13 -10.56 -1.25
CA ILE A 61 -0.30 -11.29 -0.05
C ILE A 61 -0.68 -12.74 -0.38
N ASN A 62 -1.54 -12.96 -1.38
CA ASN A 62 -2.11 -14.29 -1.65
C ASN A 62 -1.22 -15.18 -2.51
N GLN A 63 -0.57 -14.62 -3.53
CA GLN A 63 0.24 -15.41 -4.45
C GLN A 63 1.69 -15.53 -3.99
N ARG A 64 2.26 -14.47 -3.40
CA ARG A 64 3.64 -14.49 -2.91
C ARG A 64 3.78 -14.78 -1.43
N GLY A 65 2.71 -14.66 -0.65
CA GLY A 65 2.77 -14.81 0.81
C GLY A 65 3.63 -13.72 1.47
N LYS A 66 3.72 -12.54 0.84
CA LYS A 66 4.60 -11.44 1.25
C LYS A 66 3.82 -10.12 1.31
N ALA A 67 4.29 -9.21 2.15
CA ALA A 67 3.87 -7.82 2.06
C ALA A 67 4.32 -7.20 0.73
N LEU A 68 3.65 -6.13 0.30
CA LEU A 68 4.02 -5.43 -0.93
C LEU A 68 5.38 -4.72 -0.78
N SER A 69 5.71 -4.27 0.43
CA SER A 69 6.98 -3.62 0.75
C SER A 69 8.08 -4.58 1.20
N ASP A 70 7.88 -5.90 1.14
CA ASP A 70 8.91 -6.89 1.52
C ASP A 70 9.95 -7.14 0.42
#